data_AF-A0A9E3SMM8-F1
#
_entry.id   AF-A0A9E3SMM8-F1
#
_cell.length_a   1.000
_cell.length_b   1.000
_cell.length_c   1.000
_cell.angle_alpha   90.00
_cell.angle_beta   90.00
_cell.angle_gamma   90.00
#
_symmetry.space_group_name_H-M   'P 1'
#
loop_
_entity.id
_entity.type
_entity.pdbx_description
1 polymer ?
#
loop_
_entity_poly.entity_id
_entity_poly.type
_entity_poly.pdbx_seq_one_letter_code
_entity_poly.pdbx_strand_id
1 'polypeptide(L)'
;MNRFALALGLALGATTALAQAPAAPAATVPPAKCEPKPAYPGAKAIQHDMKREQFQKELKAYQDCVKNYVAERKAYIEASNAAIRTAVEEHNAVMTKIREEQDAARKEQEGK
;
A
#
# COMPACT_ATOMS: atom_id res chain seq x y z
N MET A 1 31.18 31.74 -57.42
CA MET A 1 30.22 32.87 -57.30
C MET A 1 28.89 32.34 -57.81
N ASN A 2 27.75 32.29 -57.13
CA ASN A 2 27.26 32.93 -55.91
C ASN A 2 26.18 32.04 -55.26
N ARG A 3 25.95 32.29 -53.98
CA ARG A 3 25.00 31.65 -53.05
C ARG A 3 23.58 32.23 -53.16
N PHE A 4 22.54 31.40 -53.01
CA PHE A 4 21.21 31.69 -52.42
C PHE A 4 20.60 30.31 -52.04
N ALA A 5 20.59 29.85 -50.79
CA ALA A 5 19.80 30.24 -49.62
C ALA A 5 18.35 29.70 -49.59
N LEU A 6 18.14 28.84 -48.57
CA LEU A 6 16.97 28.72 -47.67
C LEU A 6 15.82 27.71 -47.92
N ALA A 7 15.63 26.93 -46.83
CA ALA A 7 14.37 26.54 -46.18
C ALA A 7 13.65 25.24 -46.60
N LEU A 8 13.72 24.22 -45.71
CA LEU A 8 12.63 23.38 -45.18
C LEU A 8 13.30 22.20 -44.46
N GLY A 9 12.99 21.79 -43.25
CA GLY A 9 12.10 22.24 -42.20
C GLY A 9 12.44 21.36 -40.99
N LEU A 10 12.42 21.95 -39.80
CA LEU A 10 12.59 21.21 -38.55
C LEU A 10 11.43 20.21 -38.43
N ALA A 11 11.71 18.92 -38.62
CA ALA A 11 10.87 17.87 -38.07
C ALA A 11 11.20 17.77 -36.58
N LEU A 12 10.48 18.56 -35.77
CA LEU A 12 10.43 18.39 -34.32
C LEU A 12 9.91 16.98 -34.04
N GLY A 13 10.83 16.06 -33.74
CA GLY A 13 10.50 14.80 -33.09
C GLY A 13 9.91 15.12 -31.72
N ALA A 14 8.59 15.07 -31.62
CA ALA A 14 7.88 15.09 -30.36
C ALA A 14 8.24 13.80 -29.60
N THR A 15 9.29 13.87 -28.78
CA THR A 15 9.52 12.88 -27.74
C THR A 15 8.35 12.99 -26.76
N THR A 16 7.42 12.06 -26.85
CA THR A 16 6.41 11.84 -25.82
C THR A 16 7.15 11.41 -24.56
N ALA A 17 7.50 12.40 -23.73
CA ALA A 17 8.00 12.16 -22.39
C ALA A 17 6.89 11.40 -21.65
N LEU A 18 7.12 10.11 -21.38
CA LEU A 18 6.33 9.32 -20.46
C LEU A 18 6.34 10.06 -19.12
N ALA A 19 5.25 10.73 -18.80
CA ALA A 19 5.05 11.36 -17.51
C ALA A 19 5.17 10.27 -16.45
N GLN A 20 6.30 10.24 -15.74
CA GLN A 20 6.48 9.39 -14.58
C GLN A 20 5.43 9.84 -13.56
N ALA A 21 4.43 8.99 -13.34
CA ALA A 21 3.43 9.23 -12.32
C ALA A 21 4.15 9.46 -10.98
N PRO A 22 3.85 10.55 -10.24
CA PRO A 22 4.51 10.83 -8.98
C PRO A 22 4.34 9.63 -8.05
N ALA A 23 5.45 9.20 -7.43
CA ALA A 23 5.43 8.15 -6.43
C ALA A 23 4.38 8.48 -5.38
N ALA A 24 3.44 7.56 -5.16
CA ALA A 24 2.38 7.75 -4.19
C ALA A 24 3.01 7.99 -2.80
N PRO A 25 2.53 9.00 -2.04
CA PRO A 25 3.04 9.25 -0.70
C PRO A 25 2.82 8.02 0.17
N ALA A 26 3.83 7.65 0.96
CA ALA A 26 3.74 6.54 1.89
C ALA A 26 2.59 6.80 2.88
N ALA A 27 1.60 5.92 2.90
CA ALA A 27 0.52 5.99 3.86
C ALA A 27 1.08 5.82 5.28
N THR A 28 0.88 6.81 6.15
CA THR A 28 1.32 6.74 7.54
C THR A 28 0.34 5.89 8.33
N VAL A 29 0.84 4.80 8.93
CA VAL A 29 0.04 3.95 9.83
C VAL A 29 -0.20 4.72 11.13
N PRO A 30 -1.46 4.97 11.54
CA PRO A 30 -1.72 5.70 12.77
C PRO A 30 -1.17 4.94 13.98
N PRO A 31 -0.43 5.59 14.91
CA PRO A 31 0.10 4.91 16.08
C PRO A 31 -1.01 4.53 17.07
N ALA A 32 -0.74 3.53 17.92
CA ALA A 32 -1.62 3.17 19.02
C ALA A 32 -1.72 4.34 20.02
N LYS A 33 -2.93 4.85 20.24
CA LYS A 33 -3.22 5.95 21.18
C LYS A 33 -3.59 5.42 22.57
N CYS A 34 -2.83 4.46 23.09
CA CYS A 34 -3.09 3.84 24.37
C CYS A 34 -2.42 4.63 25.50
N GLU A 35 -3.16 5.55 26.10
CA GLU A 35 -2.73 6.36 27.23
C GLU A 35 -3.76 6.30 28.38
N PRO A 36 -3.34 6.44 29.65
CA PRO A 36 -1.95 6.57 30.08
C PRO A 36 -1.19 5.23 29.97
N LYS A 37 0.10 5.31 29.65
CA LYS A 37 1.00 4.17 29.87
C LYS A 37 1.13 3.90 31.37
N PRO A 38 0.79 2.68 31.84
CA PRO A 38 0.86 2.35 33.26
C PRO A 38 2.29 2.53 33.78
N ALA A 39 2.43 3.24 34.90
CA ALA A 39 3.70 3.40 35.58
C ALA A 39 3.73 2.49 36.81
N TYR A 40 4.84 1.75 36.98
CA TYR A 40 4.97 0.89 38.15
C TYR A 40 4.99 1.74 39.44
N PRO A 41 4.11 1.47 40.44
CA PRO A 41 4.00 2.30 41.63
C PRO A 41 5.23 2.27 42.57
N GLY A 42 6.16 1.34 42.35
CA GLY A 42 7.30 1.09 43.23
C GLY A 42 7.01 0.06 44.32
N ALA A 43 8.07 -0.53 44.86
CA ALA A 43 7.99 -1.70 45.75
C ALA A 43 7.23 -1.46 47.05
N LYS A 44 7.24 -0.23 47.59
CA LYS A 44 6.50 0.11 48.81
C LYS A 44 5.01 0.35 48.54
N ALA A 45 4.69 1.08 47.47
CA ALA A 45 3.31 1.42 47.15
C ALA A 45 2.50 0.19 46.73
N ILE A 46 3.12 -0.79 46.05
CA ILE A 46 2.44 -2.02 45.62
C ILE A 46 2.02 -2.93 46.80
N GLN A 47 2.60 -2.74 47.99
CA GLN A 47 2.17 -3.46 49.19
C GLN A 47 0.79 -3.00 49.67
N HIS A 48 0.36 -1.79 49.28
CA HIS A 48 -0.97 -1.29 49.61
C HIS A 48 -1.99 -1.81 48.61
N ASP A 49 -3.02 -2.52 49.10
CA ASP A 49 -4.01 -3.20 48.26
C ASP A 49 -4.67 -2.29 47.22
N MET A 50 -5.16 -1.12 47.65
CA MET A 50 -5.76 -0.14 46.72
C MET A 50 -4.82 0.31 45.58
N LYS A 51 -3.52 0.45 45.87
CA LYS A 51 -2.53 0.88 44.85
C LYS A 51 -2.21 -0.25 43.89
N ARG A 52 -2.14 -1.48 44.40
CA ARG A 52 -1.97 -2.69 43.58
C ARG A 52 -3.16 -2.91 42.64
N GLU A 53 -4.38 -2.82 43.16
CA GLU A 53 -5.59 -2.99 42.35
C GLU A 53 -5.73 -1.91 41.28
N GLN A 54 -5.45 -0.65 41.64
CA GLN A 54 -5.49 0.45 40.67
C GLN A 54 -4.47 0.22 39.54
N PHE A 55 -3.24 -0.15 39.89
CA PHE A 55 -2.22 -0.47 38.88
C PHE A 55 -2.62 -1.65 37.99
N GLN A 56 -3.20 -2.71 38.56
CA GLN A 56 -3.69 -3.85 37.77
C GLN A 56 -4.80 -3.46 36.79
N LYS A 57 -5.73 -2.59 37.22
CA LYS A 57 -6.79 -2.06 36.35
C LYS A 57 -6.22 -1.23 35.20
N GLU A 58 -5.29 -0.31 35.50
CA GLU A 58 -4.59 0.50 34.50
C GLU A 58 -3.80 -0.37 33.51
N LEU A 59 -3.07 -1.36 34.03
CA LEU A 59 -2.30 -2.31 33.22
C LEU A 59 -3.21 -3.10 32.29
N LYS A 60 -4.34 -3.60 32.80
CA LYS A 60 -5.32 -4.32 31.98
C LYS A 60 -5.93 -3.43 30.90
N ALA A 61 -6.33 -2.20 31.25
CA ALA A 61 -6.89 -1.25 30.30
C ALA A 61 -5.89 -0.93 29.16
N TYR A 62 -4.62 -0.73 29.50
CA TYR A 62 -3.57 -0.51 28.51
C TYR A 62 -3.37 -1.74 27.60
N GLN A 63 -3.29 -2.94 28.17
CA GLN A 63 -3.16 -4.18 27.40
C GLN A 63 -4.34 -4.40 26.46
N ASP A 64 -5.56 -4.17 26.92
CA ASP A 64 -6.77 -4.34 26.12
C ASP A 64 -6.83 -3.30 24.99
N CYS A 65 -6.41 -2.05 25.24
CA CYS A 65 -6.25 -1.05 24.19
C CYS A 65 -5.25 -1.49 23.11
N VAL A 66 -4.06 -1.97 23.51
CA VAL A 66 -3.03 -2.40 22.56
C VAL A 66 -3.52 -3.60 21.73
N LYS A 67 -4.21 -4.56 22.36
CA LYS A 67 -4.81 -5.71 21.64
C LYS A 67 -5.83 -5.26 20.62
N ASN A 68 -6.70 -4.32 20.97
CA ASN A 68 -7.71 -3.78 20.05
C ASN A 68 -7.05 -3.10 18.85
N TYR A 69 -6.05 -2.24 19.10
CA TYR A 69 -5.29 -1.61 18.02
C TYR A 69 -4.66 -2.65 17.08
N VAL A 70 -4.03 -3.70 17.63
CA VAL A 70 -3.43 -4.77 16.82
C VAL A 70 -4.50 -5.52 16.02
N ALA A 71 -5.65 -5.83 16.62
CA ALA A 71 -6.76 -6.50 15.94
C ALA A 71 -7.29 -5.66 14.78
N GLU A 72 -7.49 -4.36 14.97
CA GLU A 72 -7.90 -3.44 13.90
C GLU A 72 -6.88 -3.40 12.76
N ARG A 73 -5.57 -3.31 13.09
CA ARG A 73 -4.53 -3.30 12.05
C ARG A 73 -4.48 -4.61 11.27
N LYS A 74 -4.67 -5.76 11.93
CA LYS A 74 -4.75 -7.06 11.27
C LYS A 74 -5.92 -7.12 10.28
N ALA A 75 -7.12 -6.68 10.71
CA ALA A 75 -8.29 -6.64 9.84
C ALA A 75 -8.05 -5.75 8.60
N TYR A 76 -7.41 -4.59 8.78
CA TYR A 76 -7.04 -3.72 7.67
C TYR A 76 -6.06 -4.40 6.69
N ILE A 77 -5.03 -5.08 7.20
CA ILE A 77 -4.05 -5.81 6.38
C ILE A 77 -4.73 -6.94 5.61
N GLU A 78 -5.61 -7.70 6.25
CA GLU A 78 -6.36 -8.79 5.61
C GLU A 78 -7.24 -8.29 4.47
N ALA A 79 -7.98 -7.20 4.69
CA ALA A 79 -8.78 -6.56 3.66
C ALA A 79 -7.92 -6.02 2.50
N SER A 80 -6.79 -5.38 2.82
CA SER A 80 -5.85 -4.88 1.81
C SER A 80 -5.27 -6.02 0.98
N ASN A 81 -4.87 -7.12 1.61
CA ASN A 81 -4.35 -8.30 0.94
C ASN A 81 -5.42 -8.98 0.06
N ALA A 82 -6.69 -8.98 0.49
CA ALA A 82 -7.78 -9.48 -0.33
C ALA A 82 -7.94 -8.65 -1.61
N ALA A 83 -7.95 -7.32 -1.48
CA ALA A 83 -8.02 -6.42 -2.64
C ALA A 83 -6.84 -6.61 -3.60
N ILE A 84 -5.62 -6.77 -3.07
CA ILE A 84 -4.41 -7.07 -3.87
C ILE A 84 -4.58 -8.37 -4.64
N ARG A 85 -5.04 -9.45 -4.00
CA ARG A 85 -5.26 -10.74 -4.67
C ARG A 85 -6.28 -10.62 -5.80
N THR A 86 -7.41 -9.97 -5.55
CA THR A 86 -8.43 -9.73 -6.59
C THR A 86 -7.85 -8.98 -7.78
N ALA A 87 -7.08 -7.91 -7.56
CA ALA A 87 -6.46 -7.15 -8.64
C ALA A 87 -5.46 -8.00 -9.46
N VAL A 88 -4.69 -8.87 -8.80
CA VAL A 88 -3.77 -9.79 -9.48
C VAL A 88 -4.52 -10.84 -10.29
N GLU A 89 -5.60 -11.40 -9.74
CA GLU A 89 -6.45 -12.38 -10.44
C GLU A 89 -7.09 -11.77 -11.70
N GLU A 90 -7.64 -10.56 -11.59
CA GLU A 90 -8.21 -9.82 -12.72
C GLU A 90 -7.16 -9.55 -13.80
N HIS A 91 -5.98 -9.04 -13.41
CA HIS A 91 -4.88 -8.83 -14.34
C HIS A 91 -4.48 -10.12 -15.06
N ASN A 92 -4.33 -11.22 -14.33
CA ASN A 92 -3.95 -12.51 -14.91
C ASN A 92 -5.02 -13.02 -15.87
N ALA A 93 -6.31 -12.87 -15.55
CA ALA A 93 -7.40 -13.25 -16.43
C ALA A 93 -7.38 -12.44 -17.73
N VAL A 94 -7.17 -11.11 -17.65
CA VAL A 94 -7.06 -10.24 -18.83
C VAL A 94 -5.86 -10.65 -19.69
N MET A 95 -4.68 -10.83 -19.08
CA MET A 95 -3.48 -11.19 -19.82
C MET A 95 -3.56 -12.57 -20.47
N THR A 96 -4.23 -13.53 -19.84
CA THR A 96 -4.51 -14.84 -20.45
C THR A 96 -5.40 -14.71 -21.68
N LYS A 97 -6.51 -13.96 -21.58
CA LYS A 97 -7.40 -13.71 -22.74
C LYS A 97 -6.66 -13.07 -23.91
N ILE A 98 -5.84 -12.05 -23.64
CA ILE A 98 -5.04 -11.38 -24.68
C ILE A 98 -4.11 -12.38 -25.38
N ARG A 99 -3.45 -13.28 -24.63
CA ARG A 99 -2.58 -14.31 -25.23
C ARG A 99 -3.37 -15.28 -26.10
N GLU A 100 -4.54 -15.73 -25.63
CA GLU A 100 -5.41 -16.62 -26.40
C GLU A 100 -5.89 -15.97 -27.71
N GLU A 101 -6.29 -14.69 -27.66
CA GLU A 101 -6.68 -13.91 -28.83
C GLU A 101 -5.51 -13.72 -29.81
N GLN A 102 -4.31 -13.44 -29.31
CA GLN A 102 -3.10 -13.33 -30.15
C GLN A 102 -2.75 -14.65 -30.84
N ASP A 103 -2.83 -15.77 -30.11
CA ASP A 103 -2.56 -17.10 -30.68
C ASP A 103 -3.61 -17.50 -31.72
N ALA A 104 -4.89 -17.18 -31.49
CA ALA A 104 -5.96 -17.39 -32.46
C ALA A 104 -5.74 -16.58 -33.73
N ALA A 105 -5.41 -15.29 -33.60
CA ALA A 105 -5.12 -14.41 -34.74
C ALA A 105 -3.90 -14.88 -35.54
N ARG A 106 -2.83 -15.37 -34.88
CA ARG A 106 -1.66 -15.93 -35.57
C ARG A 106 -2.03 -17.17 -36.40
N LYS A 107 -2.79 -18.09 -35.82
CA LYS A 107 -3.26 -19.30 -36.53
C LYS A 107 -4.15 -18.97 -37.73
N GLU A 108 -5.00 -17.95 -37.63
CA GLU A 108 -5.84 -17.51 -38.77
C GLU A 108 -4.99 -16.94 -39.92
N GLN A 109 -3.90 -16.23 -39.60
CA GLN A 109 -2.98 -15.69 -40.60
C GLN A 109 -2.13 -16.79 -41.27
N GLU A 110 -1.75 -17.84 -40.54
CA GLU A 110 -0.97 -18.97 -41.05
C GLU A 110 -1.81 -19.96 -41.90
N GLY A 111 -3.15 -19.91 -41.76
CA GLY A 111 -4.10 -20.75 -42.51
C GLY A 111 -4.67 -20.11 -43.78
N LYS A 112 -4.28 -18.88 -44.12
CA LYS A 112 -4.57 -18.20 -45.40
C LYS A 112 -3.34 -18.21 -46.30
#